data_AF-A0A840E9I4-F1
#
_entry.id   AF-A0A840E9I4-F1
#
_cell.length_a   1.000
_cell.length_b   1.000
_cell.length_c   1.000
_cell.angle_alpha   90.00
_cell.angle_beta   90.00
_cell.angle_gamma   90.00
#
_symmetry.space_group_name_H-M   'P 1'
#
loop_
_entity.id
_entity.type
_entity.pdbx_description
1 polymer ?
#
loop_
_entity_poly.entity_id
_entity_poly.type
_entity_poly.pdbx_seq_one_letter_code
_entity_poly.pdbx_strand_id
1 'polypeptide(L)'
;MKYYCVTMVGLFGICYLFPQLLGGSSGMDVQTLREFPTLAFISICVLAPTLEELLFRGLILDRLRRSIPVYLSIVLSAAIFALMHGLRASLFPIFTLGIALGYLYHRYDSLYACILFHFIVNTIWYLISR
;
A
#
# COMPACT_ATOMS: atom_id res chain seq x y z
N MET A 1 13.16 9.25 -17.08
CA MET A 1 12.63 8.79 -15.76
C MET A 1 11.56 9.69 -15.11
N LYS A 2 11.13 10.82 -15.71
CA LYS A 2 10.16 11.74 -15.05
C LYS A 2 8.67 11.46 -15.34
N TYR A 3 8.34 10.71 -16.40
CA TYR A 3 6.95 10.51 -16.86
C TYR A 3 6.28 9.22 -16.40
N TYR A 4 7.05 8.16 -16.09
CA TYR A 4 6.50 6.86 -15.67
C TYR A 4 5.93 6.86 -14.24
N CYS A 5 6.39 7.77 -13.37
CA CYS A 5 5.93 7.84 -11.98
C CYS A 5 4.54 8.52 -11.88
N VAL A 6 4.24 9.45 -12.78
CA VAL A 6 2.94 10.15 -12.81
C VAL A 6 1.82 9.26 -13.37
N THR A 7 2.12 8.38 -14.33
CA THR A 7 1.15 7.44 -14.89
C THR A 7 0.76 6.32 -13.92
N MET A 8 1.69 5.84 -13.08
CA MET A 8 1.40 4.82 -12.06
C MET A 8 0.48 5.33 -10.94
N VAL A 9 0.68 6.59 -10.49
CA VAL A 9 -0.18 7.26 -9.49
C VAL A 9 -1.59 7.49 -10.04
N GLY A 10 -1.69 7.88 -11.32
CA GLY A 10 -2.96 8.06 -12.02
C GLY A 10 -3.75 6.75 -12.16
N LEU A 11 -3.09 5.65 -12.53
CA LEU A 11 -3.73 4.33 -12.62
C LEU A 11 -4.15 3.78 -11.25
N PHE A 12 -3.34 3.96 -10.20
CA PHE A 12 -3.69 3.50 -8.85
C PHE A 12 -4.89 4.29 -8.29
N GLY A 13 -4.92 5.61 -8.49
CA GLY A 13 -6.07 6.45 -8.13
C GLY A 13 -7.34 6.10 -8.93
N ILE A 14 -7.23 5.83 -10.22
CA ILE A 14 -8.39 5.46 -11.06
C ILE A 14 -8.87 4.04 -10.78
N CYS A 15 -8.01 3.10 -10.43
CA CYS A 15 -8.42 1.71 -10.15
C CYS A 15 -8.91 1.51 -8.70
N TYR A 16 -8.35 2.22 -7.72
CA TYR A 16 -8.75 2.10 -6.31
C TYR A 16 -9.70 3.21 -5.85
N LEU A 17 -9.37 4.49 -6.09
CA LEU A 17 -10.13 5.62 -5.54
C LEU A 17 -11.43 5.90 -6.31
N PHE A 18 -11.42 5.78 -7.64
CA PHE A 18 -12.58 6.12 -8.48
C PHE A 18 -13.80 5.19 -8.28
N PRO A 19 -13.67 3.85 -8.19
CA PRO A 19 -14.82 2.99 -7.92
C PRO A 19 -15.39 3.21 -6.52
N GLN A 20 -14.53 3.49 -5.52
CA GLN A 20 -14.94 3.76 -4.14
C GLN A 20 -15.76 5.05 -4.01
N LEU A 21 -15.44 6.08 -4.81
CA LEU A 21 -16.20 7.33 -4.89
C LEU A 21 -17.57 7.17 -5.58
N LEU A 22 -17.73 6.18 -6.45
CA LEU A 22 -18.96 5.89 -7.19
C LEU A 22 -19.82 4.79 -6.55
N GLY A 23 -19.44 4.28 -5.38
CA GLY A 23 -20.14 3.16 -4.72
C GLY A 23 -19.93 1.80 -5.38
N GLY A 24 -19.00 1.68 -6.32
CA GLY A 24 -18.61 0.42 -6.96
C GLY A 24 -17.67 -0.39 -6.06
N SER A 25 -17.88 -1.70 -5.99
CA SER A 25 -16.96 -2.62 -5.32
C SER A 25 -15.60 -2.61 -6.03
N SER A 26 -14.61 -1.94 -5.42
CA SER A 26 -13.25 -1.78 -5.94
C SER A 26 -12.37 -3.03 -5.82
N GLY A 27 -12.97 -4.22 -5.83
CA GLY A 27 -12.28 -5.48 -5.64
C GLY A 27 -12.85 -6.54 -6.54
N MET A 28 -12.01 -7.49 -6.94
CA MET A 28 -12.47 -8.80 -7.36
C MET A 28 -13.42 -9.30 -6.27
N ASP A 29 -14.65 -9.69 -6.62
CA ASP A 29 -15.62 -10.14 -5.63
C ASP A 29 -15.02 -11.26 -4.75
N VAL A 30 -15.37 -11.29 -3.46
CA VAL A 30 -14.82 -12.28 -2.52
C VAL A 30 -15.07 -13.70 -3.02
N GLN A 31 -16.18 -13.92 -3.75
CA GLN A 31 -16.47 -15.19 -4.41
C GLN A 31 -15.47 -15.46 -5.55
N THR A 32 -15.19 -14.49 -6.42
CA THR A 32 -14.17 -14.62 -7.48
C THR A 32 -12.76 -14.87 -6.92
N LEU A 33 -12.39 -14.26 -5.79
CA LEU A 33 -11.10 -14.51 -5.13
C LEU A 33 -10.97 -15.95 -4.61
N ARG A 34 -12.08 -16.58 -4.23
CA ARG A 34 -12.12 -17.99 -3.80
C ARG A 34 -12.01 -18.95 -4.97
N GLU A 35 -12.56 -18.60 -6.12
CA GLU A 35 -12.49 -19.39 -7.35
C GLU A 35 -11.08 -19.39 -7.96
N PHE A 36 -10.34 -18.28 -7.85
CA PHE A 36 -9.00 -18.11 -8.43
C PHE A 36 -7.93 -17.81 -7.37
N PRO A 37 -7.59 -18.78 -6.50
CA PRO A 37 -6.77 -18.52 -5.33
C PRO A 37 -5.33 -18.11 -5.65
N THR A 38 -4.75 -18.66 -6.72
CA THR A 38 -3.41 -18.27 -7.19
C THR A 38 -3.39 -16.81 -7.66
N LEU A 39 -4.42 -16.39 -8.40
CA LEU A 39 -4.53 -15.02 -8.88
C LEU A 39 -4.76 -14.06 -7.71
N ALA A 40 -5.64 -14.43 -6.78
CA ALA A 40 -5.88 -13.67 -5.55
C ALA A 40 -4.59 -13.48 -4.73
N PHE A 41 -3.80 -14.55 -4.56
CA PHE A 41 -2.53 -14.48 -3.85
C PHE A 41 -1.55 -13.52 -4.54
N ILE A 42 -1.36 -13.64 -5.85
CA ILE A 42 -0.46 -12.76 -6.61
C ILE A 42 -0.90 -11.30 -6.51
N SER A 43 -2.20 -11.03 -6.64
CA SER A 43 -2.73 -9.67 -6.53
C SER A 43 -2.56 -9.07 -5.14
N ILE A 44 -2.94 -9.80 -4.08
CA ILE A 44 -3.00 -9.29 -2.70
C ILE A 44 -1.62 -9.28 -2.02
N CYS A 45 -0.81 -10.31 -2.25
CA CYS A 45 0.46 -10.47 -1.54
C CYS A 45 1.64 -9.86 -2.31
N VAL A 46 1.60 -9.82 -3.64
CA VAL A 46 2.75 -9.37 -4.45
C VAL A 46 2.48 -8.02 -5.10
N LEU A 47 1.46 -7.93 -5.96
CA LEU A 47 1.24 -6.75 -6.79
C LEU A 47 0.81 -5.52 -5.98
N ALA A 48 -0.18 -5.68 -5.08
CA ALA A 48 -0.66 -4.58 -4.25
C ALA A 48 0.46 -4.02 -3.34
N PRO A 49 1.17 -4.83 -2.52
CA PRO A 49 2.28 -4.33 -1.71
C PRO A 49 3.38 -3.66 -2.51
N THR A 50 3.74 -4.20 -3.68
CA THR A 50 4.77 -3.59 -4.53
C THR A 50 4.37 -2.19 -4.98
N LEU A 51 3.15 -2.03 -5.48
CA LEU A 51 2.64 -0.73 -5.95
C LEU A 51 2.48 0.26 -4.79
N GLU A 52 2.00 -0.22 -3.64
CA GLU A 52 1.86 0.57 -2.43
C GLU A 52 3.22 1.07 -1.94
N GLU A 53 4.24 0.22 -1.82
CA GLU A 53 5.57 0.67 -1.39
C GLU A 53 6.20 1.67 -2.37
N LEU A 54 6.04 1.45 -3.68
CA LEU A 54 6.51 2.41 -4.70
C LEU A 54 5.87 3.79 -4.52
N LEU A 55 4.56 3.83 -4.25
CA LEU A 55 3.81 5.07 -4.07
C LEU A 55 4.13 5.73 -2.72
N PHE A 56 3.92 5.00 -1.62
CA PHE A 56 3.97 5.59 -0.29
C PHE A 56 5.40 5.81 0.18
N ARG A 57 6.34 4.91 -0.12
CA ARG A 57 7.72 5.02 0.36
C ARG A 57 8.58 5.69 -0.69
N GLY A 58 8.48 5.23 -1.94
CA GLY A 58 9.27 5.72 -3.06
C GLY A 58 8.92 7.13 -3.51
N LEU A 59 7.66 7.57 -3.37
CA LEU A 59 7.22 8.90 -3.78
C LEU A 59 6.80 9.79 -2.61
N ILE A 60 5.79 9.39 -1.83
CA ILE A 60 5.19 10.26 -0.80
C ILE A 60 6.17 10.53 0.34
N LEU A 61 6.66 9.49 1.01
CA LEU A 61 7.60 9.60 2.13
C LEU A 61 8.92 10.23 1.68
N ASP A 62 9.47 9.79 0.54
CA ASP A 62 10.71 10.35 0.01
C ASP A 62 10.58 11.85 -0.31
N ARG A 63 9.40 12.30 -0.75
CA ARG A 63 9.15 13.73 -0.96
C ARG A 63 8.98 14.48 0.36
N LEU A 64 8.18 13.95 1.29
CA LEU A 64 7.91 14.59 2.58
C LEU A 64 9.19 14.77 3.41
N ARG A 65 10.08 13.77 3.45
CA ARG A 65 11.33 13.83 4.24
C ARG A 65 12.32 14.91 3.79
N ARG A 66 12.11 15.48 2.60
CA ARG A 66 12.90 16.62 2.06
C ARG A 66 12.37 17.98 2.52
N SER A 67 11.16 18.05 3.06
CA SER A 67 10.46 19.31 3.38
C SER A 67 10.14 19.45 4.87
N ILE A 68 10.00 18.34 5.60
CA ILE A 68 9.66 18.33 7.03
C ILE A 68 10.50 17.30 7.78
N PRO A 69 10.57 17.36 9.13
CA PRO A 69 11.26 16.37 9.93
C PRO A 69 10.82 14.93 9.65
N VAL A 70 11.78 14.01 9.60
CA VAL A 70 11.55 12.62 9.17
C VAL A 70 10.46 11.91 9.97
N TYR A 71 10.36 12.14 11.28
CA TYR A 71 9.34 11.52 12.12
C TYR A 71 7.92 11.96 11.70
N LEU A 72 7.74 13.24 11.35
CA LEU A 72 6.47 13.74 10.82
C LEU A 72 6.21 13.18 9.42
N SER A 73 7.23 13.06 8.57
CA SER A 73 7.08 12.46 7.24
C SER A 73 6.59 11.01 7.31
N ILE A 74 7.16 10.21 8.22
CA ILE A 74 6.75 8.82 8.46
C ILE A 74 5.30 8.76 8.92
N VAL A 75 4.93 9.56 9.93
CA VAL A 75 3.57 9.58 10.48
C VAL A 75 2.56 10.02 9.43
N LEU A 76 2.84 11.09 8.68
CA LEU A 76 1.93 11.58 7.63
C LEU A 76 1.80 10.57 6.49
N SER A 77 2.91 9.99 6.01
CA SER A 77 2.86 8.95 4.99
C SER A 77 2.06 7.73 5.45
N ALA A 78 2.23 7.31 6.71
CA ALA A 78 1.48 6.20 7.29
C ALA A 78 -0.01 6.52 7.44
N ALA A 79 -0.36 7.76 7.81
CA ALA A 79 -1.75 8.20 7.91
C ALA A 79 -2.44 8.19 6.55
N ILE A 80 -1.79 8.73 5.50
CA ILE A 80 -2.32 8.70 4.13
C ILE A 80 -2.46 7.24 3.66
N PHE A 81 -1.46 6.39 3.91
CA PHE A 81 -1.51 4.96 3.61
C PHE A 81 -2.74 4.30 4.25
N ALA A 82 -2.96 4.49 5.55
CA ALA A 82 -4.10 3.90 6.24
C ALA A 82 -5.45 4.42 5.70
N LEU A 83 -5.60 5.74 5.53
CA LEU A 83 -6.84 6.34 5.04
C LEU A 83 -7.23 5.86 3.64
N MET A 84 -6.24 5.59 2.78
CA MET A 84 -6.46 5.05 1.43
C MET A 84 -7.01 3.63 1.40
N HIS A 85 -6.98 2.89 2.52
CA HIS A 85 -7.63 1.57 2.64
C HIS A 85 -9.14 1.68 2.92
N GLY A 86 -9.65 2.89 3.16
CA GLY A 86 -11.07 3.16 3.38
C GLY A 86 -11.54 2.94 4.81
N LEU A 87 -12.64 3.62 5.19
CA LEU A 87 -13.16 3.67 6.56
C LEU A 87 -13.67 2.32 7.11
N ARG A 88 -13.93 1.34 6.24
CA ARG A 88 -14.36 -0.02 6.63
C ARG A 88 -13.19 -0.91 7.04
N ALA A 89 -11.96 -0.52 6.70
CA ALA A 89 -10.77 -1.27 7.06
C ALA A 89 -10.40 -1.03 8.53
N SER A 90 -9.67 -1.97 9.13
CA SER A 90 -9.06 -1.76 10.44
C SER A 90 -7.89 -0.80 10.31
N LEU A 91 -8.17 0.51 10.40
CA LEU A 91 -7.19 1.57 10.13
C LEU A 91 -6.01 1.54 11.11
N PHE A 92 -6.23 1.13 12.35
CA PHE A 92 -5.18 1.09 13.37
C PHE A 92 -4.02 0.13 13.01
N PRO A 93 -4.25 -1.16 12.73
CA PRO A 93 -3.17 -2.05 12.31
C PRO A 93 -2.51 -1.60 11.01
N ILE A 94 -3.28 -1.10 10.04
CA ILE A 94 -2.74 -0.60 8.76
C ILE A 94 -1.83 0.61 8.98
N PHE A 95 -2.22 1.54 9.86
CA PHE A 95 -1.41 2.69 10.24
C PHE A 95 -0.11 2.26 10.93
N THR A 96 -0.16 1.28 11.84
CA THR A 96 1.05 0.77 12.51
C THR A 96 2.02 0.09 11.55
N LEU A 97 1.50 -0.70 10.59
CA LEU A 97 2.31 -1.24 9.49
C LEU A 97 2.91 -0.11 8.64
N GLY A 98 2.10 0.93 8.38
CA GLY A 98 2.50 2.18 7.75
C GLY A 98 3.75 2.79 8.37
N ILE A 99 3.73 2.97 9.69
CA ILE A 99 4.86 3.50 10.48
C ILE A 99 6.07 2.56 10.40
N ALA A 100 5.87 1.25 10.60
CA ALA A 100 6.96 0.27 10.60
C ALA A 100 7.72 0.26 9.27
N LEU A 101 6.99 0.23 8.14
CA LEU A 101 7.56 0.31 6.80
C LEU A 101 8.21 1.67 6.52
N GLY A 102 7.62 2.78 6.98
CA GLY A 102 8.21 4.10 6.83
C GLY A 102 9.53 4.24 7.60
N TYR A 103 9.60 3.67 8.82
CA TYR A 103 10.83 3.58 9.59
C TYR A 103 11.87 2.68 8.89
N LEU A 104 11.46 1.51 8.38
CA LEU A 104 12.33 0.59 7.64
C LEU A 104 12.93 1.27 6.41
N TYR A 105 12.10 1.97 5.63
CA TYR A 105 12.56 2.74 4.47
C TYR A 105 13.56 3.83 4.87
N HIS A 106 13.28 4.58 5.92
CA HIS A 106 14.20 5.62 6.40
C HIS A 106 15.53 5.03 6.89
N ARG A 107 15.50 3.91 7.61
CA ARG A 107 16.68 3.31 8.23
C ARG A 107 17.61 2.64 7.23
N TYR A 108 17.05 1.95 6.24
CA TYR A 108 17.79 1.10 5.30
C TYR A 108 17.85 1.65 3.88
N ASP A 109 17.13 2.73 3.59
CA ASP A 109 16.99 3.37 2.26
C ASP A 109 16.71 2.35 1.13
N SER A 110 15.89 1.34 1.44
CA SER A 110 15.63 0.20 0.58
C SER A 110 14.15 -0.04 0.40
N LEU A 111 13.66 0.17 -0.84
CA LEU A 111 12.30 -0.22 -1.22
C LEU A 111 12.11 -1.73 -1.20
N TYR A 112 13.13 -2.49 -1.62
CA TYR A 112 13.04 -3.95 -1.64
C TYR A 112 12.81 -4.55 -0.24
N ALA A 113 13.44 -3.98 0.79
CA ALA A 113 13.21 -4.39 2.17
C ALA A 113 11.76 -4.13 2.60
N CYS A 114 11.20 -2.99 2.21
CA CYS A 114 9.80 -2.65 2.50
C CYS A 114 8.83 -3.56 1.76
N ILE A 115 9.08 -3.81 0.47
CA ILE A 115 8.25 -4.70 -0.37
C ILE A 115 8.26 -6.11 0.21
N LEU A 116 9.43 -6.63 0.58
CA LEU A 116 9.54 -7.98 1.15
C LEU A 116 8.83 -8.07 2.50
N PHE A 117 9.02 -7.09 3.39
CA PHE A 117 8.34 -7.08 4.69
C PHE A 117 6.83 -7.01 4.52
N HIS A 118 6.33 -6.14 3.64
CA HIS A 118 4.91 -6.01 3.36
C HIS A 118 4.33 -7.28 2.72
N PHE A 119 5.04 -7.90 1.77
CA PHE A 119 4.69 -9.20 1.21
C PHE A 119 4.54 -10.27 2.30
N ILE A 120 5.48 -10.35 3.25
CA ILE A 120 5.42 -11.32 4.35
C ILE A 120 4.19 -11.07 5.21
N VAL A 121 3.93 -9.83 5.61
CA VAL A 121 2.76 -9.47 6.44
C VAL A 121 1.46 -9.81 5.70
N ASN A 122 1.32 -9.44 4.43
CA ASN A 122 0.12 -9.77 3.65
C ASN A 122 -0.03 -11.27 3.43
N THR A 123 1.07 -12.01 3.24
CA THR A 123 1.03 -13.47 3.10
C THR A 123 0.53 -14.12 4.39
N ILE A 124 1.04 -13.71 5.56
CA ILE A 124 0.57 -14.21 6.85
C ILE A 124 -0.92 -13.91 7.02
N TRP A 125 -1.33 -12.67 6.75
CA TRP A 125 -2.73 -12.27 6.86
C TRP A 125 -3.64 -13.05 5.91
N TYR A 126 -3.22 -13.20 4.66
CA TYR A 126 -3.92 -13.99 3.64
C TYR A 126 -4.14 -15.44 4.10
N LEU A 127 -3.10 -16.09 4.62
CA LEU A 127 -3.17 -17.49 5.09
C LEU A 127 -4.08 -17.67 6.31
N ILE A 128 -4.12 -16.70 7.23
CA ILE A 128 -4.98 -16.75 8.42
C ILE A 128 -6.44 -16.43 8.05
N SER A 129 -6.67 -15.56 7.07
CA SER A 129 -8.00 -15.08 6.66
C SER A 129 -8.73 -15.97 5.65
N ARG A 130 -8.07 -17.02 5.17
CA ARG A 130 -8.59 -17.95 4.17
C ARG A 130 -9.48 -19.02 4.80
#